data_AF-A0A8J6R967-F1
#
_entry.id   AF-A0A8J6R967-F1
#
_cell.length_a   1.000
_cell.length_b   1.000
_cell.length_c   1.000
_cell.angle_alpha   90.00
_cell.angle_beta   90.00
_cell.angle_gamma   90.00
#
_symmetry.space_group_name_H-M   'P 1'
#
loop_
_entity.id
_entity.type
_entity.pdbx_description
1 polymer ?
#
loop_
_entity_poly.entity_id
_entity_poly.type
_entity_poly.pdbx_seq_one_letter_code
_entity_poly.pdbx_strand_id
1 'polypeptide(L)'
;MPNPVLGDRYEIQKQLGKNSGRRTLLARDLQTQGFVVIKLLSFDNETEWDDLKLFEREADTLKNLSHPAIPQYLNSFELNLRNGKGFALIQTYVHGKSLETLLQGGKTLTEAQAKQVAKALLEILVYLHGQQPPVIHRDIKPKNILLTDTSGDRPIQVYLVDFGSVRAATPEENTNFTVVGTYGYMPPEQFSGRAIAASDLYSLGATLITLVTGTHPSSLPRRGSRIDFGQVADLSPAFADWLSWMTESSLERRLTSAQGALQALEQDQTRNAAAAVVAKPTDSKVALSKDANALEIIMPALLGQTRLRIDAQEISLAQKRLGLSKGRPQVGRRQEIRSVTYTKSGDAPRLAIAVGSQQYELGGPQSLTAAELDWLAYELSTWLKIPLTKS
;
A
#
# COMPACT_ATOMS: atom_id res chain seq x y z
N MET A 1 -13.82 -18.46 40.28
CA MET A 1 -13.82 -19.74 39.53
C MET A 1 -12.46 -19.87 38.86
N PRO A 2 -11.90 -21.10 38.71
CA PRO A 2 -10.63 -21.29 38.02
C PRO A 2 -10.72 -20.79 36.57
N ASN A 3 -9.59 -20.31 36.05
CA ASN A 3 -9.50 -19.87 34.66
C ASN A 3 -9.71 -21.07 33.72
N PRO A 4 -10.38 -20.88 32.57
CA PRO A 4 -10.57 -21.97 31.62
C PRO A 4 -9.24 -22.39 31.00
N VAL A 5 -9.02 -23.70 30.89
CA VAL A 5 -7.81 -24.30 30.31
C VAL A 5 -8.14 -24.83 28.91
N LEU A 6 -7.34 -24.46 27.92
CA LEU A 6 -7.45 -24.92 26.54
C LEU A 6 -6.44 -26.04 26.27
N GLY A 7 -6.92 -27.15 25.71
CA GLY A 7 -6.09 -28.30 25.33
C GLY A 7 -5.28 -28.87 26.49
N ASP A 8 -5.85 -28.84 27.70
CA ASP A 8 -5.25 -29.30 28.96
C ASP A 8 -3.87 -28.70 29.29
N ARG A 9 -3.50 -27.59 28.65
CA ARG A 9 -2.17 -26.98 28.76
C ARG A 9 -2.18 -25.47 28.93
N TYR A 10 -3.10 -24.76 28.29
CA TYR A 10 -3.03 -23.30 28.26
C TYR A 10 -4.13 -22.68 29.11
N GLU A 11 -3.77 -22.15 30.27
CA GLU A 11 -4.68 -21.46 31.18
C GLU A 11 -4.94 -20.03 30.69
N ILE A 12 -6.17 -19.74 30.25
CA ILE A 12 -6.54 -18.45 29.67
C ILE A 12 -6.55 -17.38 30.76
N GLN A 13 -5.76 -16.32 30.57
CA GLN A 13 -5.63 -15.21 31.52
C GLN A 13 -6.51 -14.02 31.11
N LYS A 14 -6.47 -13.66 29.83
CA LYS A 14 -7.13 -12.45 29.32
C LYS A 14 -7.44 -12.56 27.84
N GLN A 15 -8.56 -11.97 27.40
CA GLN A 15 -8.80 -11.74 25.98
C GLN A 15 -8.13 -10.44 25.53
N LEU A 16 -7.25 -10.54 24.52
CA LEU A 16 -6.53 -9.41 23.93
C LEU A 16 -7.31 -8.80 22.76
N GLY A 17 -8.09 -9.59 22.03
CA GLY A 17 -8.90 -9.13 20.91
C GLY A 17 -10.01 -10.11 20.54
N LYS A 18 -11.05 -9.60 19.86
CA LYS A 18 -12.17 -10.38 19.34
C LYS A 18 -12.72 -9.73 18.06
N ASN A 19 -12.88 -10.53 17.02
CA ASN A 19 -13.61 -10.22 15.80
C ASN A 19 -14.64 -11.36 15.56
N SER A 20 -15.43 -11.31 14.47
CA SER A 20 -16.29 -12.43 14.11
C SER A 20 -15.45 -13.69 13.87
N GLY A 21 -15.84 -14.83 14.45
CA GLY A 21 -15.12 -16.11 14.37
C GLY A 21 -13.71 -16.18 14.98
N ARG A 22 -13.07 -15.03 15.31
CA ARG A 22 -11.66 -14.96 15.75
C ARG A 22 -11.48 -14.34 17.12
N ARG A 23 -10.65 -14.98 17.95
CA ARG A 23 -10.27 -14.47 19.27
C ARG A 23 -8.76 -14.53 19.47
N THR A 24 -8.20 -13.49 20.07
CA THR A 24 -6.79 -13.48 20.48
C THR A 24 -6.76 -13.45 22.00
N LEU A 25 -6.11 -14.44 22.61
CA LEU A 25 -6.07 -14.64 24.05
C LEU A 25 -4.62 -14.61 24.55
N LEU A 26 -4.40 -14.05 25.73
CA LEU A 26 -3.22 -14.27 26.55
C LEU A 26 -3.49 -15.49 27.43
N ALA A 27 -2.56 -16.44 27.43
CA ALA A 27 -2.62 -17.62 28.27
C ALA A 27 -1.28 -17.89 28.94
N ARG A 28 -1.33 -18.62 30.05
CA ARG A 28 -0.15 -19.21 30.70
C ARG A 28 -0.03 -20.65 30.23
N ASP A 29 1.12 -21.00 29.67
CA ASP A 29 1.45 -22.39 29.35
C ASP A 29 1.80 -23.13 30.65
N LEU A 30 0.99 -24.10 31.04
CA LEU A 30 1.15 -24.84 32.31
C LEU A 30 2.38 -25.75 32.32
N GLN A 31 2.95 -26.09 31.15
CA GLN A 31 4.17 -26.88 31.08
C GLN A 31 5.42 -26.01 31.28
N THR A 32 5.52 -24.89 30.56
CA THR A 32 6.70 -24.00 30.61
C THR A 32 6.58 -22.89 31.66
N GLN A 33 5.38 -22.68 32.21
CA GLN A 33 5.00 -21.58 33.10
C GLN A 33 5.08 -20.19 32.47
N GLY A 34 5.48 -20.08 31.20
CA GLY A 34 5.57 -18.83 30.44
C GLY A 34 4.23 -18.37 29.86
N PHE A 35 4.20 -17.11 29.40
CA PHE A 35 3.03 -16.55 28.71
C PHE A 35 3.10 -16.79 27.21
N VAL A 36 1.95 -17.09 26.62
CA VAL A 36 1.76 -17.30 25.18
C VAL A 36 0.55 -16.54 24.68
N VAL A 37 0.52 -16.28 23.37
CA VAL A 37 -0.67 -15.78 22.67
C VAL A 37 -1.33 -16.95 21.96
N ILE A 38 -2.65 -17.08 22.13
CA ILE A 38 -3.50 -18.03 21.43
C ILE A 38 -4.39 -17.26 20.47
N LYS A 39 -4.25 -17.51 19.18
CA LYS A 39 -5.23 -17.11 18.18
C LYS A 39 -6.18 -18.28 17.94
N LEU A 40 -7.46 -18.05 18.16
CA LEU A 40 -8.53 -19.01 17.98
C LEU A 40 -9.37 -18.62 16.77
N LEU A 41 -9.62 -19.61 15.91
CA LEU A 41 -10.67 -19.57 14.91
C LEU A 41 -11.74 -20.59 15.32
N SER A 42 -12.99 -20.16 15.44
CA SER A 42 -14.14 -21.03 15.73
C SER A 42 -15.04 -21.07 14.52
N PHE A 43 -15.46 -22.26 14.09
CA PHE A 43 -16.47 -22.39 13.04
C PHE A 43 -17.86 -22.26 13.65
N ASP A 44 -18.48 -21.10 13.43
CA ASP A 44 -19.93 -20.93 13.51
C ASP A 44 -20.51 -20.83 12.09
N ASN A 45 -21.83 -20.70 11.97
CA ASN A 45 -22.54 -20.61 10.69
C ASN A 45 -22.12 -19.39 9.83
N GLU A 46 -21.30 -18.47 10.36
CA GLU A 46 -20.82 -17.26 9.69
C GLU A 46 -19.33 -17.33 9.30
N THR A 47 -18.60 -18.40 9.67
CA THR A 47 -17.17 -18.50 9.38
C THR A 47 -16.93 -18.85 7.91
N GLU A 48 -16.40 -17.89 7.16
CA GLU A 48 -16.14 -18.05 5.73
C GLU A 48 -14.89 -18.90 5.47
N TRP A 49 -14.88 -19.66 4.37
CA TRP A 49 -13.73 -20.46 3.94
C TRP A 49 -12.43 -19.66 3.82
N ASP A 50 -12.52 -18.36 3.53
CA ASP A 50 -11.38 -17.47 3.45
C ASP A 50 -10.75 -17.20 4.82
N ASP A 51 -11.53 -17.24 5.90
CA ASP A 51 -10.99 -17.05 7.25
C ASP A 51 -10.12 -18.20 7.71
N LEU A 52 -10.47 -19.43 7.31
CA LEU A 52 -9.64 -20.61 7.54
C LEU A 52 -8.33 -20.53 6.76
N LYS A 53 -8.40 -20.21 5.45
CA LYS A 53 -7.19 -20.08 4.61
C LYS A 53 -6.22 -19.04 5.16
N LEU A 54 -6.71 -17.89 5.63
CA LEU A 54 -5.88 -16.85 6.23
C LEU A 54 -5.25 -17.32 7.55
N PHE A 55 -5.98 -18.09 8.35
CA PHE A 55 -5.46 -18.65 9.61
C PHE A 55 -4.36 -19.70 9.38
N GLU A 56 -4.59 -20.64 8.45
CA GLU A 56 -3.60 -21.65 8.06
C GLU A 56 -2.34 -21.00 7.50
N ARG A 57 -2.51 -19.99 6.61
CA ARG A 57 -1.40 -19.20 6.07
C ARG A 57 -0.58 -18.51 7.14
N GLU A 58 -1.22 -17.94 8.16
CA GLU A 58 -0.49 -17.33 9.27
C GLU A 58 0.36 -18.36 10.01
N ALA A 59 -0.23 -19.51 10.36
CA ALA A 59 0.49 -20.58 11.05
C ALA A 59 1.69 -21.07 10.21
N ASP A 60 1.48 -21.34 8.93
CA ASP A 60 2.53 -21.85 8.03
C ASP A 60 3.61 -20.81 7.73
N THR A 61 3.23 -19.53 7.64
CA THR A 61 4.22 -18.45 7.51
C THR A 61 5.06 -18.38 8.78
N LEU A 62 4.45 -18.28 9.95
CA LEU A 62 5.19 -18.15 11.22
C LEU A 62 6.10 -19.35 11.52
N LYS A 63 5.73 -20.57 11.11
CA LYS A 63 6.62 -21.76 11.22
C LYS A 63 7.96 -21.57 10.49
N ASN A 64 7.94 -20.82 9.39
CA ASN A 64 9.10 -20.63 8.52
C ASN A 64 9.84 -19.31 8.80
N LEU A 65 9.37 -18.49 9.74
CA LEU A 65 10.02 -17.24 10.13
C LEU A 65 10.82 -17.42 11.44
N SER A 66 11.99 -16.79 11.47
CA SER A 66 12.86 -16.71 12.64
C SER A 66 13.49 -15.32 12.69
N HIS A 67 12.84 -14.42 13.44
CA HIS A 67 13.29 -13.05 13.63
C HIS A 67 12.97 -12.59 15.07
N PRO A 68 13.90 -11.94 15.78
CA PRO A 68 13.71 -11.60 17.20
C PRO A 68 12.56 -10.62 17.45
N ALA A 69 12.18 -9.82 16.45
CA ALA A 69 11.10 -8.84 16.52
C ALA A 69 9.75 -9.33 15.94
N ILE A 70 9.62 -10.64 15.66
CA ILE A 70 8.39 -11.27 15.19
C ILE A 70 8.01 -12.39 16.18
N PRO A 71 6.72 -12.54 16.55
CA PRO A 71 6.29 -13.67 17.38
C PRO A 71 6.67 -15.02 16.76
N GLN A 72 7.29 -15.90 17.54
CA GLN A 72 7.65 -17.24 17.05
C GLN A 72 6.44 -18.17 17.14
N TYR A 73 6.27 -19.00 16.12
CA TYR A 73 5.36 -20.13 16.17
C TYR A 73 5.78 -21.11 17.26
N LEU A 74 4.83 -21.56 18.08
CA LEU A 74 5.07 -22.57 19.12
C LEU A 74 4.32 -23.87 18.84
N ASN A 75 3.04 -23.77 18.46
CA ASN A 75 2.20 -24.94 18.19
C ASN A 75 0.92 -24.53 17.45
N SER A 76 0.22 -25.48 16.85
CA SER A 76 -1.15 -25.31 16.35
C SER A 76 -1.91 -26.62 16.41
N PHE A 77 -3.21 -26.58 16.75
CA PHE A 77 -4.02 -27.79 16.88
C PHE A 77 -5.52 -27.53 16.66
N GLU A 78 -6.25 -28.59 16.29
CA GLU A 78 -7.71 -28.58 16.20
C GLU A 78 -8.36 -28.60 17.59
N LEU A 79 -9.52 -27.95 17.69
CA LEU A 79 -10.34 -27.88 18.87
C LEU A 79 -11.74 -28.42 18.57
N ASN A 80 -12.30 -29.18 19.51
CA ASN A 80 -13.72 -29.47 19.54
C ASN A 80 -14.39 -28.45 20.47
N LEU A 81 -15.02 -27.44 19.88
CA LEU A 81 -15.77 -26.42 20.60
C LEU A 81 -17.23 -26.86 20.76
N ARG A 82 -17.96 -26.25 21.70
CA ARG A 82 -19.38 -26.58 21.95
C ARG A 82 -20.26 -26.44 20.70
N ASN A 83 -19.86 -25.58 19.77
CA ASN A 83 -20.66 -25.22 18.59
C ASN A 83 -20.05 -25.72 17.27
N GLY A 84 -19.01 -26.57 17.31
CA GLY A 84 -18.34 -27.06 16.11
C GLY A 84 -16.86 -27.29 16.29
N LYS A 85 -16.11 -27.36 15.19
CA LYS A 85 -14.65 -27.40 15.24
C LYS A 85 -14.06 -26.00 15.45
N GLY A 86 -12.79 -25.94 15.77
CA GLY A 86 -12.01 -24.72 15.74
C GLY A 86 -10.53 -25.04 15.57
N PHE A 87 -9.72 -24.00 15.38
CA PHE A 87 -8.27 -24.09 15.29
C PHE A 87 -7.62 -23.13 16.28
N ALA A 88 -6.54 -23.59 16.91
CA ALA A 88 -5.69 -22.78 17.77
C ALA A 88 -4.31 -22.65 17.15
N LEU A 89 -3.78 -21.43 17.15
CA LEU A 89 -2.39 -21.10 16.84
C LEU A 89 -1.77 -20.50 18.09
N ILE A 90 -0.68 -21.09 18.55
CA ILE A 90 0.08 -20.70 19.72
C ILE A 90 1.38 -20.06 19.27
N GLN A 91 1.64 -18.86 19.76
CA GLN A 91 2.86 -18.10 19.47
C GLN A 91 3.42 -17.45 20.73
N THR A 92 4.67 -17.03 20.69
CA THR A 92 5.31 -16.31 21.81
C THR A 92 4.56 -15.04 22.15
N TYR A 93 4.44 -14.75 23.45
CA TYR A 93 3.87 -13.49 23.92
C TYR A 93 4.92 -12.37 23.93
N VAL A 94 4.59 -11.25 23.29
CA VAL A 94 5.37 -10.00 23.36
C VAL A 94 4.77 -9.13 24.46
N HIS A 95 5.55 -8.87 25.51
CA HIS A 95 5.15 -8.02 26.63
C HIS A 95 5.28 -6.52 26.27
N GLY A 96 4.40 -6.05 25.39
CA GLY A 96 4.38 -4.68 24.88
C GLY A 96 2.97 -4.12 24.72
N LYS A 97 2.89 -2.82 24.45
CA LYS A 97 1.64 -2.12 24.11
C LYS A 97 1.63 -1.80 22.63
N SER A 98 0.45 -1.88 22.00
CA SER A 98 0.32 -1.45 20.60
C SER A 98 0.49 0.06 20.48
N LEU A 99 1.00 0.50 19.33
CA LEU A 99 1.04 1.93 19.00
C LEU A 99 -0.37 2.53 18.91
N GLU A 100 -1.39 1.73 18.56
CA GLU A 100 -2.79 2.15 18.65
C GLU A 100 -3.21 2.49 20.09
N THR A 101 -2.78 1.70 21.08
CA THR A 101 -3.06 1.99 22.50
C THR A 101 -2.42 3.31 22.93
N LEU A 102 -1.23 3.62 22.40
CA LEU A 102 -0.54 4.88 22.65
C LEU A 102 -1.34 6.07 22.06
N LEU A 103 -1.81 5.95 20.82
CA LEU A 103 -2.65 6.96 20.15
C LEU A 103 -3.98 7.19 20.87
N GLN A 104 -4.66 6.12 21.31
CA GLN A 104 -5.90 6.21 22.09
C GLN A 104 -5.70 6.92 23.44
N GLY A 105 -4.48 6.88 23.99
CA GLY A 105 -4.08 7.65 25.16
C GLY A 105 -3.76 9.12 24.86
N GLY A 106 -4.00 9.60 23.64
CA GLY A 106 -3.74 10.98 23.21
C GLY A 106 -2.26 11.30 22.99
N LYS A 107 -1.38 10.29 22.93
CA LYS A 107 0.05 10.48 22.69
C LYS A 107 0.37 10.36 21.21
N THR A 108 1.25 11.21 20.73
CA THR A 108 1.89 11.11 19.41
C THR A 108 3.38 10.88 19.57
N LEU A 109 4.04 10.49 18.48
CA LEU A 109 5.49 10.35 18.45
C LEU A 109 6.14 11.63 17.92
N THR A 110 7.28 11.98 18.49
CA THR A 110 8.20 12.95 17.89
C THR A 110 8.80 12.39 16.60
N GLU A 111 9.33 13.25 15.73
CA GLU A 111 10.04 12.81 14.52
C GLU A 111 11.15 11.80 14.83
N ALA A 112 11.95 12.05 15.87
CA ALA A 112 13.03 11.14 16.28
C ALA A 112 12.51 9.75 16.65
N GLN A 113 11.43 9.68 17.43
CA GLN A 113 10.78 8.41 17.78
C GLN A 113 10.15 7.73 16.55
N ALA A 114 9.53 8.50 15.65
CA ALA A 114 8.97 7.96 14.41
C ALA A 114 10.06 7.39 13.50
N LYS A 115 11.23 8.05 13.38
CA LYS A 115 12.40 7.53 12.65
C LYS A 115 12.94 6.23 13.28
N GLN A 116 12.98 6.13 14.61
CA GLN A 116 13.37 4.90 15.30
C GLN A 116 12.40 3.74 15.00
N VAL A 117 11.09 4.00 15.08
CA VAL A 117 10.06 3.00 14.73
C VAL A 117 10.16 2.61 13.25
N ALA A 118 10.35 3.59 12.35
CA ALA A 118 10.52 3.36 10.93
C ALA A 118 11.70 2.45 10.65
N LYS A 119 12.88 2.73 11.24
CA LYS A 119 14.09 1.91 11.09
C LYS A 119 13.84 0.46 11.51
N ALA A 120 13.33 0.24 12.72
CA ALA A 120 13.09 -1.11 13.22
C ALA A 120 12.08 -1.89 12.36
N LEU A 121 11.02 -1.23 11.88
CA LEU A 121 10.05 -1.88 10.98
C LEU A 121 10.64 -2.15 9.60
N LEU A 122 11.48 -1.26 9.06
CA LEU A 122 12.15 -1.50 7.79
C LEU A 122 13.14 -2.66 7.88
N GLU A 123 13.85 -2.84 8.99
CA GLU A 123 14.71 -4.01 9.23
C GLU A 123 13.90 -5.32 9.22
N ILE A 124 12.74 -5.34 9.88
CA ILE A 124 11.79 -6.47 9.82
C ILE A 124 11.32 -6.71 8.39
N LEU A 125 10.97 -5.65 7.65
CA LEU A 125 10.53 -5.76 6.25
C LEU A 125 11.64 -6.23 5.32
N VAL A 126 12.89 -5.82 5.52
CA VAL A 126 14.04 -6.36 4.79
C VAL A 126 14.13 -7.87 4.98
N TYR A 127 13.96 -8.35 6.22
CA TYR A 127 13.94 -9.77 6.51
C TYR A 127 12.78 -10.50 5.82
N LEU A 128 11.54 -9.98 5.92
CA LEU A 128 10.36 -10.60 5.31
C LEU A 128 10.41 -10.61 3.78
N HIS A 129 10.79 -9.49 3.17
CA HIS A 129 10.89 -9.35 1.71
C HIS A 129 12.08 -10.14 1.14
N GLY A 130 13.05 -10.52 1.97
CA GLY A 130 14.18 -11.38 1.61
C GLY A 130 13.91 -12.89 1.68
N GLN A 131 12.74 -13.32 2.17
CA GLN A 131 12.36 -14.73 2.18
C GLN A 131 12.20 -15.30 0.76
N GLN A 132 12.20 -16.62 0.63
CA GLN A 132 12.00 -17.31 -0.65
C GLN A 132 10.82 -18.30 -0.55
N PRO A 133 9.64 -17.95 -1.11
CA PRO A 133 9.30 -16.68 -1.76
C PRO A 133 9.20 -15.50 -0.77
N PRO A 134 9.26 -14.23 -1.25
CA PRO A 134 9.11 -13.05 -0.39
C PRO A 134 7.77 -13.05 0.36
N VAL A 135 7.80 -12.67 1.64
CA VAL A 135 6.60 -12.57 2.48
C VAL A 135 6.15 -11.12 2.56
N ILE A 136 4.93 -10.82 2.12
CA ILE A 136 4.32 -9.48 2.20
C ILE A 136 3.33 -9.46 3.37
N HIS A 137 3.43 -8.50 4.28
CA HIS A 137 2.62 -8.45 5.50
C HIS A 137 1.16 -8.05 5.24
N ARG A 138 0.95 -7.05 4.36
CA ARG A 138 -0.36 -6.53 3.89
C ARG A 138 -1.26 -5.81 4.92
N ASP A 139 -0.96 -5.86 6.21
CA ASP A 139 -1.76 -5.16 7.24
C ASP A 139 -0.90 -4.42 8.29
N ILE A 140 0.06 -3.61 7.83
CA ILE A 140 0.88 -2.77 8.71
C ILE A 140 0.07 -1.54 9.13
N LYS A 141 -0.12 -1.39 10.44
CA LYS A 141 -0.90 -0.31 11.08
C LYS A 141 -0.54 -0.21 12.56
N PRO A 142 -0.88 0.90 13.26
CA PRO A 142 -0.55 1.07 14.67
C PRO A 142 -0.99 -0.07 15.60
N LYS A 143 -2.11 -0.74 15.29
CA LYS A 143 -2.62 -1.88 16.07
C LYS A 143 -1.67 -3.10 16.05
N ASN A 144 -0.96 -3.29 14.95
CA ASN A 144 -0.14 -4.47 14.67
C ASN A 144 1.35 -4.24 14.99
N ILE A 145 1.68 -3.13 15.64
CA ILE A 145 3.04 -2.77 16.03
C ILE A 145 3.07 -2.60 17.54
N LEU A 146 3.86 -3.42 18.23
CA LEU A 146 4.02 -3.38 19.68
C LEU A 146 5.34 -2.70 20.05
N LEU A 147 5.29 -1.87 21.09
CA LEU A 147 6.48 -1.35 21.76
C LEU A 147 6.65 -2.06 23.10
N THR A 148 7.84 -2.60 23.36
CA THR A 148 8.22 -3.07 24.70
C THR A 148 9.12 -2.05 25.36
N ASP A 149 8.98 -1.90 26.68
CA ASP A 149 9.79 -1.02 27.54
C ASP A 149 9.85 0.45 27.07
N THR A 150 8.92 1.27 27.60
CA THR A 150 8.90 2.72 27.39
C THR A 150 9.44 3.49 28.61
N SER A 151 10.12 2.80 29.53
CA SER A 151 10.45 3.31 30.86
C SER A 151 11.91 3.05 31.21
N GLY A 152 12.84 3.80 30.59
CA GLY A 152 14.26 3.79 30.95
C GLY A 152 15.19 4.21 29.81
N ASP A 153 16.50 4.08 30.04
CA ASP A 153 17.60 4.36 29.09
C ASP A 153 17.79 3.24 28.03
N ARG A 154 16.89 2.26 27.98
CA ARG A 154 16.97 1.16 27.02
C ARG A 154 16.34 1.56 25.68
N PRO A 155 16.87 1.08 24.55
CA PRO A 155 16.28 1.35 23.25
C PRO A 155 14.89 0.72 23.18
N ILE A 156 13.93 1.49 22.64
CA ILE A 156 12.58 1.03 22.33
C ILE A 156 12.69 -0.17 21.40
N GLN A 157 12.15 -1.32 21.80
CA GLN A 157 12.07 -2.48 20.91
C GLN A 157 10.70 -2.52 20.25
N VAL A 158 10.72 -2.65 18.93
CA VAL A 158 9.55 -2.65 18.08
C VAL A 158 9.31 -4.08 17.60
N TYR A 159 8.08 -4.55 17.74
CA TYR A 159 7.66 -5.86 17.25
C TYR A 159 6.54 -5.70 16.24
N LEU A 160 6.63 -6.44 15.13
CA LEU A 160 5.55 -6.56 14.16
C LEU A 160 4.76 -7.84 14.47
N VAL A 161 3.44 -7.71 14.61
CA VAL A 161 2.55 -8.82 14.96
C VAL A 161 1.38 -8.89 13.98
N ASP A 162 0.61 -9.98 14.09
CA ASP A 162 -0.60 -10.24 13.29
C ASP A 162 -0.33 -10.53 11.81
N PHE A 163 0.14 -11.75 11.57
CA PHE A 163 0.48 -12.28 10.25
C PHE A 163 -0.74 -12.91 9.53
N GLY A 164 -1.96 -12.68 10.04
CA GLY A 164 -3.21 -13.20 9.47
C GLY A 164 -3.49 -12.74 8.05
N SER A 165 -2.84 -11.67 7.61
CA SER A 165 -3.00 -11.10 6.27
C SER A 165 -1.84 -11.46 5.33
N VAL A 166 -0.83 -12.20 5.75
CA VAL A 166 0.39 -12.37 4.94
C VAL A 166 0.17 -13.15 3.66
N ARG A 167 1.08 -12.94 2.72
CA ARG A 167 1.07 -13.61 1.42
C ARG A 167 2.48 -13.81 0.88
N ALA A 168 2.70 -14.96 0.22
CA ALA A 168 3.88 -15.20 -0.58
C ALA A 168 3.77 -14.46 -1.94
N ALA A 169 4.84 -13.80 -2.37
CA ALA A 169 4.87 -13.09 -3.64
C ALA A 169 5.09 -14.05 -4.84
N THR A 170 4.18 -15.00 -5.07
CA THR A 170 4.27 -15.97 -6.19
C THR A 170 3.26 -15.67 -7.32
N PRO A 171 3.59 -15.96 -8.60
CA PRO A 171 2.69 -15.72 -9.74
C PRO A 171 1.39 -16.53 -9.71
N GLU A 172 1.42 -17.76 -9.19
CA GLU A 172 0.30 -18.71 -9.17
C GLU A 172 -0.82 -18.27 -8.20
N GLU A 173 -0.46 -17.55 -7.14
CA GLU A 173 -1.42 -17.07 -6.13
C GLU A 173 -2.26 -15.86 -6.59
N ASN A 174 -2.05 -15.33 -7.80
CA ASN A 174 -2.79 -14.18 -8.34
C ASN A 174 -4.24 -14.50 -8.76
N THR A 175 -4.65 -15.77 -8.69
CA THR A 175 -5.95 -16.24 -9.21
C THR A 175 -7.07 -16.29 -8.16
N ASN A 176 -6.75 -16.38 -6.87
CA ASN A 176 -7.71 -16.38 -5.75
C ASN A 176 -7.24 -15.41 -4.65
N PHE A 177 -7.63 -14.13 -4.73
CA PHE A 177 -7.22 -13.12 -3.75
C PHE A 177 -8.38 -12.66 -2.85
N THR A 178 -8.20 -12.79 -1.54
CA THR A 178 -9.03 -12.12 -0.54
C THR A 178 -8.48 -10.72 -0.34
N VAL A 179 -9.35 -9.70 -0.48
CA VAL A 179 -9.01 -8.31 -0.16
C VAL A 179 -8.93 -8.20 1.36
N VAL A 180 -7.71 -8.07 1.87
CA VAL A 180 -7.44 -7.83 3.30
C VAL A 180 -6.68 -6.54 3.44
N GLY A 181 -6.71 -5.96 4.64
CA GLY A 181 -6.02 -4.71 4.96
C GLY A 181 -6.98 -3.70 5.57
N THR A 182 -6.41 -2.71 6.23
CA THR A 182 -7.20 -1.69 6.95
C THR A 182 -7.34 -0.44 6.12
N TYR A 183 -8.59 0.04 5.98
CA TYR A 183 -8.90 1.28 5.26
C TYR A 183 -8.03 2.44 5.77
N GLY A 184 -7.51 3.24 4.84
CA GLY A 184 -6.57 4.34 5.12
C GLY A 184 -5.10 3.93 5.11
N TYR A 185 -4.76 2.73 5.58
CA TYR A 185 -3.38 2.20 5.57
C TYR A 185 -3.09 1.32 4.35
N MET A 186 -4.13 0.72 3.77
CA MET A 186 -4.03 -0.15 2.61
C MET A 186 -3.76 0.65 1.31
N PRO A 187 -2.77 0.27 0.49
CA PRO A 187 -2.48 0.95 -0.77
C PRO A 187 -3.42 0.51 -1.92
N PRO A 188 -3.55 1.32 -2.99
CA PRO A 188 -4.48 1.06 -4.10
C PRO A 188 -4.30 -0.30 -4.79
N GLU A 189 -3.06 -0.73 -5.03
CA GLU A 189 -2.79 -1.99 -5.73
C GLU A 189 -3.25 -3.24 -4.96
N GLN A 190 -3.39 -3.14 -3.63
CA GLN A 190 -3.87 -4.23 -2.79
C GLN A 190 -5.37 -4.49 -2.98
N PHE A 191 -6.17 -3.46 -3.34
CA PHE A 191 -7.57 -3.65 -3.72
C PHE A 191 -7.72 -4.49 -5.00
N SER A 192 -6.70 -4.51 -5.86
CA SER A 192 -6.64 -5.34 -7.06
C SER A 192 -5.92 -6.68 -6.83
N GLY A 193 -5.64 -7.05 -5.58
CA GLY A 193 -4.97 -8.30 -5.23
C GLY A 193 -3.47 -8.35 -5.54
N ARG A 194 -2.84 -7.22 -5.89
CA ARG A 194 -1.44 -7.13 -6.35
C ARG A 194 -0.49 -6.62 -5.27
N ALA A 195 -0.64 -7.11 -4.04
CA ALA A 195 0.25 -6.71 -2.96
C ALA A 195 1.69 -7.15 -3.26
N ILE A 196 2.63 -6.21 -3.14
CA ILE A 196 4.07 -6.41 -3.36
C ILE A 196 4.85 -5.79 -2.19
N ALA A 197 6.17 -5.92 -2.18
CA ALA A 197 7.03 -5.30 -1.15
C ALA A 197 6.75 -3.80 -0.96
N ALA A 198 6.55 -3.06 -2.06
CA ALA A 198 6.21 -1.64 -2.03
C ALA A 198 4.84 -1.34 -1.40
N SER A 199 3.94 -2.33 -1.29
CA SER A 199 2.65 -2.18 -0.62
C SER A 199 2.82 -2.04 0.89
N ASP A 200 3.69 -2.85 1.51
CA ASP A 200 4.03 -2.74 2.93
C ASP A 200 4.68 -1.37 3.24
N LEU A 201 5.47 -0.82 2.31
CA LEU A 201 6.09 0.50 2.47
C LEU A 201 5.05 1.62 2.53
N TYR A 202 4.00 1.56 1.72
CA TYR A 202 2.90 2.52 1.82
C TYR A 202 2.19 2.41 3.17
N SER A 203 1.88 1.19 3.60
CA SER A 203 1.22 0.97 4.89
C SER A 203 2.07 1.44 6.07
N LEU A 204 3.39 1.24 6.01
CA LEU A 204 4.34 1.81 6.96
C LEU A 204 4.33 3.34 6.93
N GLY A 205 4.41 3.96 5.75
CA GLY A 205 4.38 5.42 5.62
C GLY A 205 3.09 6.03 6.18
N ALA A 206 1.93 5.46 5.84
CA ALA A 206 0.63 5.88 6.37
C ALA A 206 0.56 5.71 7.90
N THR A 207 1.12 4.61 8.41
CA THR A 207 1.24 4.37 9.85
C THR A 207 2.07 5.45 10.55
N LEU A 208 3.26 5.76 10.03
CA LEU A 208 4.14 6.78 10.60
C LEU A 208 3.51 8.17 10.58
N ILE A 209 2.82 8.53 9.49
CA ILE A 209 2.06 9.78 9.42
C ILE A 209 0.99 9.83 10.53
N THR A 210 0.26 8.74 10.76
CA THR A 210 -0.71 8.68 11.87
C THR A 210 -0.05 8.80 13.24
N LEU A 211 1.13 8.22 13.43
CA LEU A 211 1.85 8.28 14.71
C LEU A 211 2.32 9.70 15.07
N VAL A 212 2.75 10.48 14.07
CA VAL A 212 3.20 11.87 14.30
C VAL A 212 2.04 12.87 14.35
N THR A 213 0.97 12.64 13.59
CA THR A 213 -0.20 13.54 13.54
C THR A 213 -1.28 13.22 14.57
N GLY A 214 -1.27 12.02 15.14
CA GLY A 214 -2.39 11.49 15.94
C GLY A 214 -3.67 11.25 15.12
N THR A 215 -3.63 11.40 13.80
CA THR A 215 -4.82 11.47 12.94
C THR A 215 -4.89 10.26 12.01
N HIS A 216 -6.07 9.66 11.90
CA HIS A 216 -6.29 8.53 10.99
C HIS A 216 -6.07 8.95 9.51
N PRO A 217 -5.46 8.12 8.63
CA PRO A 217 -5.11 8.53 7.28
C PRO A 217 -6.28 8.96 6.37
N SER A 218 -7.49 8.55 6.70
CA SER A 218 -8.72 8.96 5.99
C SER A 218 -9.24 10.33 6.40
N SER A 219 -8.83 10.82 7.57
CA SER A 219 -9.24 12.11 8.12
C SER A 219 -8.23 13.22 7.81
N LEU A 220 -7.05 12.85 7.26
CA LEU A 220 -6.04 13.80 6.83
C LEU A 220 -6.43 14.48 5.51
N PRO A 221 -6.03 15.75 5.31
CA PRO A 221 -6.18 16.43 4.03
C PRO A 221 -5.52 15.64 2.89
N ARG A 222 -6.01 15.83 1.67
CA ARG A 222 -5.52 15.17 0.45
C ARG A 222 -5.21 16.19 -0.62
N ARG A 223 -4.09 15.99 -1.32
CA ARG A 223 -3.76 16.72 -2.55
C ARG A 223 -3.72 15.73 -3.71
N GLY A 224 -4.82 15.65 -4.46
CA GLY A 224 -5.02 14.56 -5.41
C GLY A 224 -5.15 13.23 -4.66
N SER A 225 -4.29 12.25 -5.00
CA SER A 225 -4.26 10.95 -4.32
C SER A 225 -3.34 10.92 -3.08
N ARG A 226 -2.48 11.92 -2.91
CA ARG A 226 -1.48 11.99 -1.84
C ARG A 226 -2.07 12.48 -0.52
N ILE A 227 -1.59 11.93 0.58
CA ILE A 227 -1.87 12.43 1.94
C ILE A 227 -1.12 13.75 2.11
N ASP A 228 -1.83 14.83 2.45
CA ASP A 228 -1.24 16.14 2.72
C ASP A 228 -1.19 16.35 4.24
N PHE A 229 -0.04 16.03 4.83
CA PHE A 229 0.20 16.10 6.27
C PHE A 229 1.12 17.26 6.70
N GLY A 230 1.64 18.04 5.73
CA GLY A 230 2.63 19.09 6.02
C GLY A 230 2.10 20.26 6.84
N GLN A 231 0.77 20.43 6.90
CA GLN A 231 0.13 21.47 7.74
C GLN A 231 -0.25 20.98 9.14
N VAL A 232 -0.18 19.66 9.39
CA VAL A 232 -0.67 19.04 10.62
C VAL A 232 0.43 18.33 11.42
N ALA A 233 1.66 18.30 10.91
CA ALA A 233 2.83 17.79 11.60
C ALA A 233 4.01 18.75 11.40
N ASP A 234 4.73 19.04 12.48
CA ASP A 234 5.99 19.77 12.46
C ASP A 234 7.13 18.76 12.23
N LEU A 235 7.52 18.57 10.97
CA LEU A 235 8.54 17.62 10.54
C LEU A 235 9.61 18.32 9.73
N SER A 236 10.84 17.79 9.78
CA SER A 236 11.91 18.20 8.89
C SER A 236 11.51 17.99 7.42
N PRO A 237 11.95 18.87 6.50
CA PRO A 237 11.66 18.70 5.07
C PRO A 237 12.09 17.34 4.52
N ALA A 238 13.21 16.80 5.01
CA ALA A 238 13.72 15.50 4.58
C ALA A 238 12.79 14.35 4.99
N PHE A 239 12.34 14.32 6.25
CA PHE A 239 11.46 13.26 6.72
C PHE A 239 10.05 13.37 6.13
N ALA A 240 9.53 14.59 5.96
CA ALA A 240 8.27 14.81 5.29
C ALA A 240 8.30 14.36 3.82
N ASP A 241 9.42 14.60 3.11
CA ASP A 241 9.58 14.12 1.74
C ASP A 241 9.69 12.58 1.68
N TRP A 242 10.44 11.97 2.60
CA TRP A 242 10.57 10.52 2.70
C TRP A 242 9.22 9.84 2.98
N LEU A 243 8.42 10.35 3.93
CA LEU A 243 7.05 9.84 4.18
C LEU A 243 6.13 10.00 2.96
N SER A 244 6.26 11.13 2.24
CA SER A 244 5.53 11.36 1.00
C SER A 244 5.99 10.44 -0.15
N TRP A 245 7.24 9.98 -0.14
CA TRP A 245 7.77 9.01 -1.10
C TRP A 245 7.25 7.60 -0.80
N MET A 246 7.24 7.22 0.48
CA MET A 246 6.69 5.94 0.95
C MET A 246 5.18 5.82 0.65
N THR A 247 4.43 6.91 0.75
CA THR A 247 2.96 6.95 0.56
C THR A 247 2.51 7.36 -0.84
N GLU A 248 3.39 7.26 -1.83
CA GLU A 248 3.04 7.55 -3.21
C GLU A 248 2.03 6.53 -3.77
N SER A 249 0.95 6.99 -4.39
CA SER A 249 -0.10 6.08 -4.87
C SER A 249 0.35 5.25 -6.07
N SER A 250 1.26 5.79 -6.89
CA SER A 250 1.84 5.09 -8.05
C SER A 250 3.05 4.27 -7.63
N LEU A 251 3.01 2.97 -7.92
CA LEU A 251 4.12 2.04 -7.66
C LEU A 251 5.43 2.46 -8.35
N GLU A 252 5.35 3.02 -9.56
CA GLU A 252 6.53 3.46 -10.32
C GLU A 252 7.26 4.65 -9.67
N ARG A 253 6.58 5.35 -8.76
CA ARG A 253 7.09 6.54 -8.07
C ARG A 253 7.34 6.31 -6.59
N ARG A 254 6.87 5.18 -6.04
CA ARG A 254 7.08 4.78 -4.65
C ARG A 254 8.46 4.13 -4.51
N LEU A 255 9.04 4.21 -3.32
CA LEU A 255 10.14 3.32 -2.96
C LEU A 255 9.74 1.86 -3.21
N THR A 256 10.65 1.09 -3.80
CA THR A 256 10.36 -0.27 -4.30
C THR A 256 10.81 -1.38 -3.37
N SER A 257 11.73 -1.09 -2.43
CA SER A 257 12.27 -2.07 -1.48
C SER A 257 12.46 -1.48 -0.09
N ALA A 258 12.30 -2.32 0.94
CA ALA A 258 12.55 -1.93 2.33
C ALA A 258 14.00 -1.51 2.56
N GLN A 259 14.96 -2.16 1.89
CA GLN A 259 16.38 -1.80 1.98
C GLN A 259 16.65 -0.39 1.42
N GLY A 260 16.07 -0.07 0.26
CA GLY A 260 16.19 1.27 -0.33
C GLY A 260 15.50 2.34 0.52
N ALA A 261 14.35 2.02 1.10
CA ALA A 261 13.66 2.92 2.02
C ALA A 261 14.46 3.19 3.30
N LEU A 262 15.11 2.15 3.86
CA LEU A 262 15.99 2.27 5.03
C LEU A 262 17.21 3.13 4.74
N GLN A 263 17.90 2.89 3.62
CA GLN A 263 19.04 3.71 3.20
C GLN A 263 18.66 5.17 3.00
N ALA A 264 17.54 5.43 2.33
CA ALA A 264 17.05 6.79 2.12
C ALA A 264 16.72 7.50 3.45
N LEU A 265 16.18 6.77 4.43
CA LEU A 265 15.89 7.30 5.77
C LEU A 265 17.16 7.65 6.54
N GLU A 266 18.16 6.75 6.53
CA GLU A 266 19.41 6.93 7.29
C GLU A 266 20.31 8.03 6.71
N GLN A 267 20.22 8.28 5.40
CA GLN A 267 20.99 9.31 4.71
C GLN A 267 20.26 10.65 4.62
N ASP A 268 19.07 10.78 5.22
CA ASP A 268 18.14 11.90 5.03
C ASP A 268 17.98 12.28 3.54
N GLN A 269 17.95 11.26 2.68
CA GLN A 269 17.87 11.43 1.24
C GLN A 269 16.51 12.00 0.86
N THR A 270 16.51 13.16 0.21
CA THR A 270 15.32 13.71 -0.43
C THR A 270 15.19 13.18 -1.85
N ARG A 271 13.95 13.01 -2.32
CA ARG A 271 13.67 12.87 -3.74
C ARG A 271 14.28 14.09 -4.42
N ASN A 272 15.28 13.87 -5.28
CA ASN A 272 15.79 14.94 -6.14
C ASN A 272 14.57 15.63 -6.77
N ALA A 273 14.38 16.92 -6.49
CA ALA A 273 13.18 17.68 -6.87
C ALA A 273 12.86 17.62 -8.39
N ALA A 274 13.85 17.23 -9.21
CA ALA A 274 13.73 16.95 -10.63
C ALA A 274 12.90 15.70 -11.00
N ALA A 275 12.63 14.76 -10.08
CA ALA A 275 11.96 13.49 -10.38
C ALA A 275 10.47 13.45 -10.00
N ALA A 276 9.96 14.43 -9.24
CA ALA A 276 8.60 14.39 -8.67
C ALA A 276 7.53 15.17 -9.45
N VAL A 277 7.92 15.89 -10.50
CA VAL A 277 7.04 16.43 -11.54
C VAL A 277 7.61 15.88 -12.83
N VAL A 278 6.85 15.10 -13.59
CA VAL A 278 7.25 14.87 -14.99
C VAL A 278 7.07 16.23 -15.65
N ALA A 279 8.12 17.05 -15.65
CA ALA A 279 8.08 18.35 -16.27
C ALA A 279 7.96 18.16 -17.77
N LYS A 280 7.32 19.11 -18.45
CA LYS A 280 7.35 19.16 -19.92
C LYS A 280 8.84 19.11 -20.36
N PRO A 281 9.24 18.15 -21.21
CA PRO A 281 10.61 18.11 -21.71
C PRO A 281 10.97 19.43 -22.41
N THR A 282 12.17 19.96 -22.15
CA THR A 282 12.58 21.31 -22.58
C THR A 282 12.48 21.51 -24.09
N ASP A 283 12.74 20.46 -24.86
CA ASP A 283 12.72 20.46 -26.33
C ASP A 283 11.35 20.02 -26.92
N SER A 284 10.35 19.78 -26.06
CA SER A 284 9.04 19.30 -26.52
C SER A 284 8.27 20.38 -27.27
N LYS A 285 7.93 20.06 -28.52
CA LYS A 285 7.05 20.89 -29.35
C LYS A 285 5.57 20.66 -29.06
N VAL A 286 5.23 19.72 -28.19
CA VAL A 286 3.84 19.47 -27.77
C VAL A 286 3.37 20.59 -26.85
N ALA A 287 2.21 21.18 -27.15
CA ALA A 287 1.56 22.15 -26.30
C ALA A 287 0.44 21.48 -25.50
N LEU A 288 0.42 21.71 -24.18
CA LEU A 288 -0.65 21.31 -23.28
C LEU A 288 -1.21 22.56 -22.61
N SER A 289 -2.50 22.77 -22.70
CA SER A 289 -3.24 23.78 -21.92
C SER A 289 -4.36 23.10 -21.15
N LYS A 290 -4.60 23.51 -19.91
CA LYS A 290 -5.67 22.96 -19.07
C LYS A 290 -6.18 23.99 -18.08
N ASP A 291 -7.48 23.94 -17.83
CA ASP A 291 -8.17 24.65 -16.76
C ASP A 291 -9.17 23.71 -16.07
N ALA A 292 -10.09 24.26 -15.27
CA ALA A 292 -11.11 23.47 -14.57
C ALA A 292 -12.14 22.82 -15.51
N ASN A 293 -12.30 23.34 -16.73
CA ASN A 293 -13.38 23.01 -17.66
C ASN A 293 -12.90 22.23 -18.88
N ALA A 294 -11.65 22.43 -19.31
CA ALA A 294 -11.09 21.77 -20.48
C ALA A 294 -9.59 21.48 -20.36
N LEU A 295 -9.16 20.43 -21.07
CA LEU A 295 -7.77 20.07 -21.31
C LEU A 295 -7.56 19.91 -22.82
N GLU A 296 -6.47 20.47 -23.33
CA GLU A 296 -6.14 20.45 -24.74
C GLU A 296 -4.66 20.13 -24.97
N ILE A 297 -4.40 19.16 -25.85
CA ILE A 297 -3.07 18.73 -26.27
C ILE A 297 -2.94 18.96 -27.77
N ILE A 298 -1.91 19.69 -28.18
CA ILE A 298 -1.57 19.94 -29.57
C ILE A 298 -0.18 19.35 -29.84
N MET A 299 -0.13 18.35 -30.73
CA MET A 299 1.11 17.71 -31.16
C MET A 299 1.41 18.12 -32.60
N PRO A 300 2.50 18.86 -32.86
CA PRO A 300 2.92 19.19 -34.21
C PRO A 300 3.44 17.94 -34.93
N ALA A 301 3.17 17.83 -36.22
CA ALA A 301 3.66 16.77 -37.09
C ALA A 301 4.33 17.37 -38.33
N LEU A 302 5.14 16.58 -39.02
CA LEU A 302 5.71 16.96 -40.32
C LEU A 302 4.54 17.31 -41.26
N LEU A 303 4.35 18.60 -41.56
CA LEU A 303 3.25 19.18 -42.37
C LEU A 303 1.86 19.20 -41.71
N GLY A 304 1.73 19.16 -40.38
CA GLY A 304 0.42 19.12 -39.75
C GLY A 304 0.38 19.25 -38.23
N GLN A 305 -0.79 18.98 -37.65
CA GLN A 305 -0.95 18.89 -36.20
C GLN A 305 -2.05 17.90 -35.81
N THR A 306 -1.88 17.25 -34.66
CA THR A 306 -2.92 16.47 -33.98
C THR A 306 -3.40 17.26 -32.77
N ARG A 307 -4.71 17.44 -32.63
CA ARG A 307 -5.34 18.12 -31.50
C ARG A 307 -6.25 17.16 -30.77
N LEU A 308 -5.98 16.92 -29.49
CA LEU A 308 -6.90 16.27 -28.57
C LEU A 308 -7.50 17.34 -27.64
N ARG A 309 -8.81 17.38 -27.51
CA ARG A 309 -9.50 18.25 -26.56
C ARG A 309 -10.48 17.44 -25.73
N ILE A 310 -10.48 17.65 -24.42
CA ILE A 310 -11.45 17.06 -23.49
C ILE A 310 -12.08 18.20 -22.70
N ASP A 311 -13.39 18.35 -22.77
CA ASP A 311 -14.12 19.32 -21.95
C ASP A 311 -15.13 18.62 -21.03
N ALA A 312 -16.08 19.37 -20.46
CA ALA A 312 -17.07 18.85 -19.54
C ALA A 312 -18.01 17.79 -20.17
N GLN A 313 -18.20 17.80 -21.49
CA GLN A 313 -19.17 16.94 -22.18
C GLN A 313 -18.50 15.90 -23.08
N GLU A 314 -17.44 16.29 -23.78
CA GLU A 314 -16.87 15.48 -24.86
C GLU A 314 -15.35 15.34 -24.82
N ILE A 315 -14.89 14.31 -25.52
CA ILE A 315 -13.51 14.15 -25.98
C ILE A 315 -13.52 14.20 -27.51
N SER A 316 -12.62 14.98 -28.09
CA SER A 316 -12.44 15.08 -29.53
C SER A 316 -10.98 14.96 -29.95
N LEU A 317 -10.74 14.22 -31.03
CA LEU A 317 -9.43 14.06 -31.67
C LEU A 317 -9.52 14.45 -33.14
N ALA A 318 -8.71 15.44 -33.53
CA ALA A 318 -8.66 15.94 -34.90
C ALA A 318 -7.21 15.98 -35.41
N GLN A 319 -7.02 15.60 -36.67
CA GLN A 319 -5.72 15.67 -37.36
C GLN A 319 -5.82 16.63 -38.54
N LYS A 320 -4.84 17.51 -38.70
CA LYS A 320 -4.69 18.39 -39.86
C LYS A 320 -3.38 18.08 -40.58
N ARG A 321 -3.39 18.12 -41.92
CA ARG A 321 -2.20 18.08 -42.79
C ARG A 321 -2.32 19.15 -43.87
N LEU A 322 -1.28 19.95 -44.09
CA LEU A 322 -1.24 21.01 -45.10
C LEU A 322 -2.46 21.97 -45.02
N GLY A 323 -2.91 22.29 -43.81
CA GLY A 323 -4.09 23.13 -43.57
C GLY A 323 -5.45 22.44 -43.74
N LEU A 324 -5.49 21.23 -44.31
CA LEU A 324 -6.71 20.44 -44.52
C LEU A 324 -6.94 19.46 -43.37
N SER A 325 -8.19 19.33 -42.93
CA SER A 325 -8.59 18.33 -41.93
C SER A 325 -8.51 16.93 -42.54
N LYS A 326 -7.77 16.02 -41.89
CA LYS A 326 -7.70 14.61 -42.27
C LYS A 326 -8.91 13.89 -41.70
N GLY A 327 -9.96 13.73 -42.51
CA GLY A 327 -11.21 13.07 -42.11
C GLY A 327 -12.08 13.89 -41.16
N ARG A 328 -13.18 13.29 -40.70
CA ARG A 328 -14.01 13.88 -39.64
C ARG A 328 -13.31 13.72 -38.29
N PRO A 329 -13.38 14.72 -37.40
CA PRO A 329 -12.91 14.57 -36.02
C PRO A 329 -13.58 13.36 -35.36
N GLN A 330 -12.80 12.57 -34.64
CA GLN A 330 -13.35 11.55 -33.75
C GLN A 330 -13.91 12.26 -32.52
N VAL A 331 -15.17 12.01 -32.17
CA VAL A 331 -15.86 12.66 -31.04
C VAL A 331 -16.59 11.60 -30.21
N GLY A 332 -16.48 11.70 -28.89
CA GLY A 332 -17.05 10.77 -27.92
C GLY A 332 -17.43 11.47 -26.63
N ARG A 333 -18.20 10.80 -25.76
CA ARG A 333 -18.67 11.41 -24.51
C ARG A 333 -17.60 11.30 -23.43
N ARG A 334 -17.32 12.39 -22.71
CA ARG A 334 -16.36 12.41 -21.59
C ARG A 334 -16.69 11.36 -20.53
N GLN A 335 -17.97 11.14 -20.24
CA GLN A 335 -18.44 10.18 -19.25
C GLN A 335 -18.14 8.72 -19.61
N GLU A 336 -17.82 8.44 -20.87
CA GLU A 336 -17.50 7.09 -21.34
C GLU A 336 -16.00 6.79 -21.29
N ILE A 337 -15.16 7.73 -20.82
CA ILE A 337 -13.71 7.50 -20.64
C ILE A 337 -13.51 6.48 -19.51
N ARG A 338 -12.89 5.35 -19.83
CA ARG A 338 -12.71 4.22 -18.89
C ARG A 338 -11.27 4.07 -18.39
N SER A 339 -10.30 4.31 -19.26
CA SER A 339 -8.89 4.10 -18.94
C SER A 339 -7.99 4.98 -19.77
N VAL A 340 -6.81 5.26 -19.21
CA VAL A 340 -5.67 5.84 -19.92
C VAL A 340 -4.54 4.82 -19.87
N THR A 341 -4.14 4.36 -21.05
CA THR A 341 -3.13 3.32 -21.25
C THR A 341 -1.95 3.88 -22.02
N TYR A 342 -0.73 3.49 -21.69
CA TYR A 342 0.44 3.89 -22.46
C TYR A 342 1.39 2.72 -22.70
N THR A 343 2.04 2.71 -23.86
CA THR A 343 3.02 1.69 -24.26
C THR A 343 4.37 2.37 -24.52
N LYS A 344 5.41 1.95 -23.80
CA LYS A 344 6.79 2.44 -23.95
C LYS A 344 7.68 1.57 -24.84
N SER A 345 7.33 0.30 -25.07
CA SER A 345 8.18 -0.67 -25.76
C SER A 345 7.88 -0.74 -27.27
N GLY A 346 8.93 -0.71 -28.10
CA GLY A 346 8.89 -0.80 -29.56
C GLY A 346 9.11 0.52 -30.29
N ASP A 347 9.13 0.51 -31.63
CA ASP A 347 9.42 1.67 -32.50
C ASP A 347 8.29 2.75 -32.53
N ALA A 348 7.25 2.61 -31.71
CA ALA A 348 6.06 3.47 -31.73
C ALA A 348 5.44 3.66 -30.34
N PRO A 349 6.04 4.50 -29.47
CA PRO A 349 5.42 4.91 -28.21
C PRO A 349 4.04 5.54 -28.45
N ARG A 350 3.06 5.18 -27.61
CA ARG A 350 1.66 5.62 -27.75
C ARG A 350 0.93 5.74 -26.41
N LEU A 351 0.01 6.69 -26.37
CA LEU A 351 -0.96 6.94 -25.32
C LEU A 351 -2.36 6.71 -25.89
N ALA A 352 -3.14 5.85 -25.26
CA ALA A 352 -4.47 5.47 -25.68
C ALA A 352 -5.49 5.78 -24.57
N ILE A 353 -6.57 6.47 -24.94
CA ILE A 353 -7.71 6.75 -24.07
C ILE A 353 -8.89 5.92 -24.55
N ALA A 354 -9.37 4.99 -23.72
CA ALA A 354 -10.52 4.17 -24.04
C ALA A 354 -11.82 4.92 -23.71
N VAL A 355 -12.71 5.08 -24.70
CA VAL A 355 -13.97 5.82 -24.59
C VAL A 355 -15.10 4.99 -25.17
N GLY A 356 -15.91 4.35 -24.32
CA GLY A 356 -16.94 3.43 -24.77
C GLY A 356 -16.34 2.24 -25.53
N SER A 357 -16.72 2.07 -26.80
CA SER A 357 -16.15 1.07 -27.72
C SER A 357 -15.03 1.64 -28.62
N GLN A 358 -14.66 2.91 -28.42
CA GLN A 358 -13.66 3.60 -29.21
C GLN A 358 -12.34 3.78 -28.45
N GLN A 359 -11.26 3.97 -29.19
CA GLN A 359 -9.95 4.29 -28.65
C GLN A 359 -9.43 5.57 -29.31
N TYR A 360 -8.90 6.49 -28.50
CA TYR A 360 -8.32 7.76 -28.91
C TYR A 360 -6.82 7.67 -28.69
N GLU A 361 -6.06 7.66 -29.79
CA GLU A 361 -4.62 7.42 -29.72
C GLU A 361 -3.81 8.69 -30.02
N LEU A 362 -2.83 8.97 -29.15
CA LEU A 362 -1.77 9.95 -29.34
C LEU A 362 -0.44 9.21 -29.42
N GLY A 363 0.37 9.49 -30.45
CA GLY A 363 1.66 8.82 -30.64
C GLY A 363 1.78 8.11 -31.98
N GLY A 364 2.69 7.14 -32.08
CA GLY A 364 3.08 6.48 -33.33
C GLY A 364 4.55 6.72 -33.75
N PRO A 365 5.00 6.13 -34.86
CA PRO A 365 6.38 6.29 -35.33
C PRO A 365 6.70 7.77 -35.54
N GLN A 366 7.74 8.26 -34.86
CA GLN A 366 8.27 9.63 -34.94
C GLN A 366 7.41 10.78 -34.37
N SER A 367 6.37 10.52 -33.55
CA SER A 367 5.47 11.60 -33.07
C SER A 367 5.55 11.96 -31.59
N LEU A 368 5.91 11.05 -30.69
CA LEU A 368 6.14 11.33 -29.26
C LEU A 368 7.43 10.66 -28.77
N THR A 369 8.25 11.39 -28.04
CA THR A 369 9.37 10.80 -27.29
C THR A 369 8.85 10.06 -26.04
N ALA A 370 9.65 9.15 -25.48
CA ALA A 370 9.30 8.47 -24.23
C ALA A 370 9.07 9.46 -23.06
N ALA A 371 9.85 10.54 -23.01
CA ALA A 371 9.72 11.58 -21.99
C ALA A 371 8.43 12.41 -22.18
N GLU A 372 8.06 12.75 -23.42
CA GLU A 372 6.78 13.40 -23.70
C GLU A 372 5.60 12.50 -23.39
N LEU A 373 5.72 11.20 -23.67
CA LEU A 373 4.70 10.21 -23.34
C LEU A 373 4.48 10.15 -21.81
N ASP A 374 5.55 10.10 -21.04
CA ASP A 374 5.49 10.11 -19.57
C ASP A 374 4.84 11.37 -19.02
N TRP A 375 5.19 12.51 -19.59
CA TRP A 375 4.62 13.80 -19.20
C TRP A 375 3.12 13.87 -19.50
N LEU A 376 2.72 13.57 -20.74
CA LEU A 376 1.32 13.64 -21.17
C LEU A 376 0.45 12.61 -20.46
N ALA A 377 0.95 11.39 -20.26
CA ALA A 377 0.25 10.36 -19.51
C ALA A 377 -0.04 10.83 -18.07
N TYR A 378 0.96 11.40 -17.41
CA TYR A 378 0.79 11.96 -16.07
C TYR A 378 -0.23 13.09 -16.03
N GLU A 379 -0.14 14.05 -16.94
CA GLU A 379 -1.03 15.21 -17.00
C GLU A 379 -2.48 14.81 -17.24
N LEU A 380 -2.72 13.89 -18.18
CA LEU A 380 -4.05 13.37 -18.51
C LEU A 380 -4.65 12.55 -17.36
N SER A 381 -3.88 11.62 -16.80
CA SER A 381 -4.33 10.80 -15.67
C SER A 381 -4.70 11.65 -14.46
N THR A 382 -3.86 12.63 -14.14
CA THR A 382 -4.07 13.54 -13.00
C THR A 382 -5.31 14.40 -13.20
N TRP A 383 -5.49 14.98 -14.38
CA TRP A 383 -6.63 15.85 -14.66
C TRP A 383 -7.95 15.08 -14.78
N LEU A 384 -7.93 13.88 -15.37
CA LEU A 384 -9.12 13.01 -15.48
C LEU A 384 -9.45 12.26 -14.18
N LYS A 385 -8.49 12.19 -13.23
CA LYS A 385 -8.58 11.36 -12.01
C LYS A 385 -8.76 9.86 -12.32
N ILE A 386 -8.12 9.39 -13.39
CA ILE A 386 -8.17 7.99 -13.84
C ILE A 386 -6.75 7.41 -13.72
N PRO A 387 -6.55 6.26 -13.06
CA PRO A 387 -5.22 5.67 -12.92
C PRO A 387 -4.63 5.27 -14.28
N LEU A 388 -3.31 5.39 -14.41
CA LEU A 388 -2.58 4.90 -15.59
C LEU A 388 -2.47 3.38 -15.54
N THR A 389 -2.76 2.74 -16.66
CA THR A 389 -2.48 1.32 -16.86
C THR A 389 -1.35 1.20 -17.88
N LYS A 390 -0.28 0.51 -17.52
CA LYS A 390 0.78 0.18 -18.48
C LYS A 390 0.31 -1.01 -19.31
N SER A 391 0.38 -0.90 -20.63
CA SER A 391 0.05 -2.00 -21.55
C SER A 391 1.23 -2.95 -21.72
#